data_AF-A0AAU7Q7T7-F1
#
_entry.id   AF-A0AAU7Q7T7-F1
#
_cell.length_a   1.000
_cell.length_b   1.000
_cell.length_c   1.000
_cell.angle_alpha   90.00
_cell.angle_beta   90.00
_cell.angle_gamma   90.00
#
_symmetry.space_group_name_H-M   'P 1'
#
loop_
_entity.id
_entity.type
_entity.pdbx_description
1 polymer ?
#
loop_
_entity_poly.entity_id
_entity_poly.type
_entity_poly.pdbx_seq_one_letter_code
_entity_poly.pdbx_strand_id
1 'polypeptide(L)'
;MRQTPGEGWLRRGFHRLAELARQNTRDMDSLSYIEGYQRLLREMELGEEGQVSGDALWRFLHNRQPHIQNQVQRLIVKHHSEWLHDGLSALWRAALDEQAKHQPDLARYNREFVDALVWMREVPEIRSGEALWHLHPIRFLEAISQKSNGPITLEMLRKIWTQPKYVSDKTLQEVADELNANLTLCNLNSKNRLYHFMAQVFQEVGPNFRIVESFDYPPRKV
;
A
#
# COMPACT_ATOMS: atom_id res chain seq x y z
N MET A 1 -21.80 -17.62 -17.10
CA MET A 1 -21.92 -16.95 -15.80
C MET A 1 -21.25 -15.60 -15.96
N ARG A 2 -22.05 -14.58 -16.29
CA ARG A 2 -21.60 -13.20 -16.43
C ARG A 2 -20.84 -12.83 -15.14
N GLN A 3 -19.70 -12.12 -15.19
CA GLN A 3 -19.29 -11.35 -14.01
C GLN A 3 -20.31 -10.22 -13.83
N THR A 4 -21.48 -10.59 -13.32
CA THR A 4 -22.48 -9.62 -12.92
C THR A 4 -21.90 -8.85 -11.74
N PRO A 5 -22.15 -7.54 -11.64
CA PRO A 5 -21.91 -6.74 -10.44
C PRO A 5 -22.77 -7.17 -9.22
N GLY A 6 -23.23 -8.42 -9.18
CA GLY A 6 -23.82 -9.11 -8.04
C GLY A 6 -22.80 -9.67 -7.05
N GLU A 7 -21.49 -9.49 -7.28
CA GLU A 7 -20.53 -9.69 -6.19
C GLU A 7 -20.73 -8.57 -5.16
N GLY A 8 -21.38 -8.89 -4.04
CA GLY A 8 -21.75 -7.91 -3.03
C GLY A 8 -20.60 -7.05 -2.50
N TRP A 9 -19.33 -7.43 -2.74
CA TRP A 9 -18.18 -6.60 -2.40
C TRP A 9 -18.10 -5.33 -3.26
N LEU A 10 -18.46 -5.37 -4.55
CA LEU A 10 -18.32 -4.21 -5.44
C LEU A 10 -19.25 -3.09 -4.98
N ARG A 11 -20.53 -3.43 -4.77
CA ARG A 11 -21.53 -2.51 -4.21
C ARG A 11 -21.11 -1.99 -2.83
N ARG A 12 -20.68 -2.86 -1.92
CA ARG A 12 -20.19 -2.44 -0.59
C ARG A 12 -18.97 -1.52 -0.70
N GLY A 13 -18.06 -1.80 -1.62
CA GLY A 13 -16.88 -0.98 -1.90
C GLY A 13 -17.29 0.42 -2.34
N PHE A 14 -18.18 0.54 -3.33
CA PHE A 14 -18.66 1.85 -3.78
C PHE A 14 -19.49 2.59 -2.72
N HIS A 15 -20.28 1.91 -1.88
CA HIS A 15 -20.92 2.55 -0.73
C HIS A 15 -19.88 3.15 0.21
N ARG A 16 -18.80 2.42 0.51
CA ARG A 16 -17.72 2.92 1.37
C ARG A 16 -17.00 4.12 0.75
N LEU A 17 -16.71 4.08 -0.55
CA LEU A 17 -16.10 5.22 -1.25
C LEU A 17 -17.02 6.45 -1.24
N ALA A 18 -18.33 6.25 -1.40
CA ALA A 18 -19.33 7.31 -1.34
C ALA A 18 -19.46 7.94 0.07
N GLU A 19 -19.29 7.17 1.14
CA GLU A 19 -19.23 7.69 2.52
C GLU A 19 -17.96 8.53 2.74
N LEU A 20 -16.82 8.02 2.30
CA LEU A 20 -15.53 8.69 2.43
C LEU A 20 -15.49 10.04 1.70
N ALA A 21 -16.08 10.09 0.50
CA ALA A 21 -16.20 11.31 -0.28
C ALA A 21 -17.05 12.36 0.47
N ARG A 22 -18.14 11.94 1.12
CA ARG A 22 -19.02 12.82 1.91
C ARG A 22 -18.35 13.38 3.15
N GLN A 23 -17.49 12.61 3.82
CA GLN A 23 -16.81 13.04 5.04
C GLN A 23 -15.70 14.08 4.80
N ASN A 24 -15.20 14.20 3.57
CA ASN A 24 -14.05 15.04 3.23
C ASN A 24 -14.35 16.06 2.13
N THR A 25 -15.52 16.69 2.18
CA THR A 25 -15.90 17.79 1.27
C THR A 25 -15.10 19.06 1.60
N ARG A 26 -14.04 19.33 0.83
CA ARG A 26 -13.25 20.58 0.97
C ARG A 26 -13.36 21.51 -0.24
N ASP A 27 -13.97 21.09 -1.34
CA ASP A 27 -14.06 21.86 -2.60
C ASP A 27 -15.29 21.50 -3.47
N MET A 28 -15.55 22.31 -4.51
CA MET A 28 -16.66 22.15 -5.46
C MET A 28 -16.55 20.83 -6.24
N ASP A 29 -15.33 20.38 -6.54
CA ASP A 29 -15.09 19.11 -7.24
C ASP A 29 -15.60 17.91 -6.42
N SER A 30 -15.51 17.98 -5.09
CA SER A 30 -16.03 16.94 -4.19
C SER A 30 -17.53 16.70 -4.36
N LEU A 31 -18.33 17.72 -4.67
CA LEU A 31 -19.79 17.57 -4.87
C LEU A 31 -20.10 16.75 -6.12
N SER A 32 -19.38 17.00 -7.22
CA SER A 32 -19.55 16.25 -8.48
C SER A 32 -19.24 14.76 -8.32
N TYR A 33 -18.25 14.42 -7.49
CA TYR A 33 -17.90 13.03 -7.20
C TYR A 33 -18.94 12.37 -6.29
N ILE A 34 -19.45 13.06 -5.26
CA ILE A 34 -20.50 12.53 -4.39
C ILE A 34 -21.76 12.19 -5.18
N GLU A 35 -22.22 13.11 -6.02
CA GLU A 35 -23.38 12.89 -6.90
C GLU A 35 -23.11 11.75 -7.89
N GLY A 36 -21.89 11.69 -8.42
CA GLY A 36 -21.42 10.63 -9.28
C GLY A 36 -21.46 9.24 -8.64
N TYR A 37 -20.93 9.09 -7.43
CA TYR A 37 -20.99 7.85 -6.66
C TYR A 37 -22.44 7.45 -6.33
N GLN A 38 -23.28 8.40 -5.94
CA GLN A 38 -24.69 8.13 -5.66
C GLN A 38 -25.45 7.67 -6.91
N ARG A 39 -25.18 8.30 -8.05
CA ARG A 39 -25.78 7.89 -9.34
C ARG A 39 -25.35 6.48 -9.70
N LEU A 40 -24.04 6.19 -9.60
CA LEU A 40 -23.50 4.84 -9.84
C LEU A 40 -24.18 3.80 -8.94
N LEU A 41 -24.32 4.08 -7.64
CA LEU A 41 -24.97 3.17 -6.69
C LEU A 41 -26.44 2.94 -7.04
N ARG A 42 -27.18 3.99 -7.44
CA ARG A 42 -28.57 3.85 -7.92
C ARG A 42 -28.65 3.00 -9.18
N GLU A 43 -27.73 3.16 -10.12
CA GLU A 43 -27.64 2.31 -11.31
C GLU A 43 -27.40 0.84 -10.93
N MET A 44 -26.55 0.57 -9.93
CA MET A 44 -26.35 -0.80 -9.40
C MET A 44 -27.60 -1.36 -8.70
N GLU A 45 -28.46 -0.51 -8.14
CA GLU A 45 -29.66 -0.89 -7.39
C GLU A 45 -30.90 -1.10 -8.28
N LEU A 46 -31.04 -0.28 -9.32
CA LEU A 46 -32.24 -0.21 -10.16
C LEU A 46 -32.11 -0.95 -11.49
N GLY A 47 -30.90 -1.32 -11.92
CA GLY A 47 -30.70 -1.97 -13.21
C GLY A 47 -31.36 -3.34 -13.28
N GLU A 48 -32.31 -3.52 -14.19
CA GLU A 48 -33.03 -4.79 -14.42
C GLU A 48 -32.10 -5.97 -14.78
N GLU A 49 -30.85 -5.71 -15.19
CA GLU A 49 -29.79 -6.71 -15.35
C GLU A 49 -28.45 -6.34 -14.67
N GLY A 50 -28.46 -5.33 -13.79
CA GLY A 50 -27.23 -4.85 -13.13
C GLY A 50 -26.14 -4.37 -14.09
N GLN A 51 -26.42 -3.97 -15.33
CA GLN A 51 -25.38 -3.45 -16.22
C GLN A 51 -24.94 -2.06 -15.78
N VAL A 52 -23.82 -2.01 -15.06
CA VAL A 52 -23.14 -0.76 -14.69
C VAL A 52 -22.10 -0.45 -15.76
N SER A 53 -22.02 0.81 -16.19
CA SER A 53 -20.99 1.24 -17.14
C SER A 53 -19.59 0.96 -16.59
N GLY A 54 -18.79 0.18 -17.34
CA GLY A 54 -17.39 -0.08 -17.02
C GLY A 54 -16.55 1.20 -16.89
N ASP A 55 -16.82 2.18 -17.74
CA ASP A 55 -16.17 3.49 -17.69
C ASP A 55 -16.50 4.25 -16.41
N ALA A 56 -17.75 4.15 -15.94
CA ALA A 56 -18.15 4.76 -14.68
C ALA A 56 -17.44 4.08 -13.50
N LEU A 57 -17.42 2.74 -13.44
CA LEU A 57 -16.68 1.98 -12.44
C LEU A 57 -15.19 2.39 -12.43
N TRP A 58 -14.56 2.40 -13.61
CA TRP A 58 -13.17 2.77 -13.76
C TRP A 58 -12.89 4.19 -13.28
N ARG A 59 -13.69 5.17 -13.73
CA ARG A 59 -13.52 6.58 -13.38
C ARG A 59 -13.57 6.81 -11.87
N PHE A 60 -14.49 6.16 -11.17
CA PHE A 60 -14.65 6.34 -9.73
C PHE A 60 -13.60 5.58 -8.91
N LEU A 61 -13.11 4.43 -9.39
CA LEU A 61 -11.93 3.78 -8.80
C LEU A 61 -10.65 4.60 -8.99
N HIS A 62 -10.54 5.34 -10.10
CA HIS A 62 -9.38 6.19 -10.43
C HIS A 62 -9.56 7.66 -10.01
N ASN A 63 -10.36 7.90 -8.97
CA ASN A 63 -10.55 9.24 -8.42
C ASN A 63 -9.21 9.78 -7.84
N ARG A 64 -8.88 11.03 -8.18
CA ARG A 64 -7.62 11.71 -7.79
C ARG A 64 -7.63 12.28 -6.37
N GLN A 65 -8.77 12.28 -5.67
CA GLN A 65 -8.86 12.75 -4.29
C GLN A 65 -8.01 11.84 -3.38
N PRO A 66 -7.02 12.39 -2.64
CA PRO A 66 -6.04 11.58 -1.91
C PRO A 66 -6.64 10.58 -0.92
N HIS A 67 -7.74 10.97 -0.25
CA HIS A 67 -8.42 10.13 0.72
C HIS A 67 -9.16 8.94 0.08
N ILE A 68 -9.69 9.11 -1.14
CA ILE A 68 -10.30 8.04 -1.92
C ILE A 68 -9.20 7.13 -2.49
N GLN A 69 -8.20 7.73 -3.13
CA GLN A 69 -7.08 6.99 -3.72
C GLN A 69 -6.38 6.08 -2.69
N ASN A 70 -6.12 6.61 -1.49
CA ASN A 70 -5.53 5.82 -0.40
C ASN A 70 -6.39 4.61 0.00
N GLN A 71 -7.71 4.71 -0.11
CA GLN A 71 -8.63 3.63 0.23
C GLN A 71 -8.72 2.60 -0.91
N VAL A 72 -8.83 3.06 -2.16
CA VAL A 72 -8.87 2.18 -3.34
C VAL A 72 -7.58 1.35 -3.45
N GLN A 73 -6.41 1.96 -3.25
CA GLN A 73 -5.13 1.26 -3.33
C GLN A 73 -4.89 0.26 -2.20
N ARG A 74 -5.76 0.24 -1.18
CA ARG A 74 -5.74 -0.70 -0.05
C ARG A 74 -6.89 -1.72 -0.11
N LEU A 75 -7.63 -1.78 -1.22
CA LEU A 75 -8.64 -2.81 -1.41
C LEU A 75 -7.98 -4.19 -1.47
N ILE A 76 -8.59 -5.12 -0.74
CA ILE A 76 -8.23 -6.53 -0.72
C ILE A 76 -9.52 -7.28 -1.04
N VAL A 77 -9.57 -7.92 -2.21
CA VAL A 77 -10.81 -8.50 -2.75
C VAL A 77 -10.58 -9.97 -3.07
N LYS A 78 -11.53 -10.83 -2.67
CA LYS A 78 -11.51 -12.25 -3.03
C LYS A 78 -12.41 -12.48 -4.25
N HIS A 79 -11.82 -12.76 -5.40
CA HIS A 79 -12.55 -13.05 -6.65
C HIS A 79 -11.84 -14.12 -7.49
N HIS A 80 -12.57 -14.71 -8.43
CA HIS A 80 -11.99 -15.66 -9.39
C HIS A 80 -11.04 -14.90 -10.32
N SER A 81 -9.85 -15.44 -10.57
CA SER A 81 -8.85 -14.76 -11.39
C SER A 81 -9.13 -14.94 -12.87
N GLU A 82 -9.04 -13.87 -13.65
CA GLU A 82 -9.01 -13.92 -15.10
C GLU A 82 -7.92 -14.85 -15.67
N TRP A 83 -6.81 -15.04 -14.96
CA TRP A 83 -5.65 -15.82 -15.43
C TRP A 83 -5.80 -17.33 -15.25
N LEU A 84 -6.95 -17.80 -14.76
CA LEU A 84 -7.30 -19.22 -14.64
C LEU A 84 -8.30 -19.69 -15.72
N HIS A 85 -9.08 -18.76 -16.25
CA HIS A 85 -10.28 -19.03 -17.03
C HIS A 85 -10.06 -18.60 -18.49
N ASP A 86 -10.07 -19.58 -19.40
CA ASP A 86 -9.92 -19.36 -20.85
C ASP A 86 -11.18 -18.74 -21.48
N GLY A 87 -11.11 -18.32 -22.74
CA GLY A 87 -12.22 -17.72 -23.48
C GLY A 87 -13.42 -18.66 -23.68
N LEU A 88 -13.26 -19.96 -23.43
CA LEU A 88 -14.36 -20.92 -23.41
C LEU A 88 -15.02 -21.04 -22.03
N SER A 89 -14.39 -20.56 -20.97
CA SER A 89 -14.97 -20.59 -19.63
C SER A 89 -16.31 -19.85 -19.55
N ALA A 90 -17.13 -20.24 -18.56
CA ALA A 90 -18.40 -19.57 -18.30
C ALA A 90 -18.24 -18.08 -17.97
N LEU A 91 -17.04 -17.69 -17.53
CA LEU A 91 -16.65 -16.32 -17.22
C LEU A 91 -16.65 -15.43 -18.46
N TRP A 92 -15.94 -15.86 -19.51
CA TRP A 92 -15.71 -15.05 -20.71
C TRP A 92 -16.69 -15.32 -21.84
N ARG A 93 -17.18 -16.57 -21.95
CA ARG A 93 -17.95 -17.05 -23.10
C ARG A 93 -19.14 -16.15 -23.42
N ALA A 94 -19.96 -15.79 -22.43
CA ALA A 94 -21.16 -14.97 -22.67
C ALA A 94 -20.82 -13.58 -23.23
N ALA A 95 -19.75 -12.94 -22.74
CA ALA A 95 -19.35 -11.61 -23.21
C ALA A 95 -18.72 -11.67 -24.61
N LEU A 96 -17.87 -12.66 -24.87
CA LEU A 96 -17.24 -12.87 -26.17
C LEU A 96 -18.27 -13.27 -27.24
N ASP A 97 -19.24 -14.11 -26.90
CA ASP A 97 -20.30 -14.52 -27.82
C ASP A 97 -21.23 -13.35 -28.15
N GLU A 98 -21.54 -12.48 -27.19
CA GLU A 98 -22.28 -11.24 -27.45
C GLU A 98 -21.49 -10.30 -28.35
N GLN A 99 -20.20 -10.10 -28.06
CA GLN A 99 -19.31 -9.27 -28.86
C GLN A 99 -19.21 -9.80 -30.30
N ALA A 100 -19.18 -11.12 -30.48
CA ALA A 100 -19.08 -11.75 -31.78
C ALA A 100 -20.26 -11.45 -32.71
N LYS A 101 -21.45 -11.12 -32.17
CA LYS A 101 -22.63 -10.75 -32.96
C LYS A 101 -22.43 -9.44 -33.73
N HIS A 102 -21.64 -8.52 -33.18
CA HIS A 102 -21.45 -7.18 -33.75
C HIS A 102 -20.02 -6.96 -34.26
N GLN A 103 -19.02 -7.63 -33.67
CA GLN A 103 -17.60 -7.46 -33.97
C GLN A 103 -16.87 -8.82 -33.92
N PRO A 104 -17.09 -9.71 -34.90
CA PRO A 104 -16.59 -11.09 -34.88
C PRO A 104 -15.06 -11.18 -34.86
N ASP A 105 -14.36 -10.35 -35.63
CA ASP A 105 -12.89 -10.35 -35.66
C ASP A 105 -12.29 -9.91 -34.32
N LEU A 106 -12.87 -8.88 -33.68
CA LEU A 106 -12.42 -8.41 -32.38
C LEU A 106 -12.74 -9.43 -31.28
N ALA A 107 -13.88 -10.11 -31.35
CA ALA A 107 -14.22 -11.18 -30.42
C ALA A 107 -13.26 -12.38 -30.54
N ARG A 108 -12.85 -12.74 -31.76
CA ARG A 108 -11.81 -13.76 -32.00
C ARG A 108 -10.47 -13.32 -31.41
N TYR A 109 -10.02 -12.10 -31.71
CA TYR A 109 -8.78 -11.57 -31.15
C TYR A 109 -8.80 -11.56 -29.62
N ASN A 110 -9.88 -11.08 -29.01
CA ASN A 110 -10.02 -11.03 -27.56
C ASN A 110 -10.03 -12.44 -26.94
N ARG A 111 -10.62 -13.43 -27.62
CA ARG A 111 -10.57 -14.83 -27.18
C ARG A 111 -9.14 -15.36 -27.16
N GLU A 112 -8.41 -15.19 -28.25
CA GLU A 112 -6.99 -15.59 -28.35
C GLU A 112 -6.14 -14.89 -27.28
N PHE A 113 -6.40 -13.60 -27.04
CA PHE A 113 -5.73 -12.82 -26.00
C PHE A 113 -6.01 -13.37 -24.59
N VAL A 114 -7.28 -13.64 -24.26
CA VAL A 114 -7.67 -14.24 -22.98
C VAL A 114 -7.01 -15.61 -22.80
N ASP A 115 -7.03 -16.46 -23.83
CA ASP A 115 -6.44 -17.79 -23.79
C ASP A 115 -4.92 -17.72 -23.52
N ALA A 116 -4.22 -16.74 -24.11
CA ALA A 116 -2.79 -16.52 -23.89
C ALA A 116 -2.45 -16.01 -22.47
N LEU A 117 -3.41 -15.44 -21.74
CA LEU A 117 -3.22 -14.98 -20.35
C LEU A 117 -3.45 -16.08 -19.32
N VAL A 118 -3.88 -17.28 -19.73
CA VAL A 118 -4.13 -18.39 -18.80
C VAL A 118 -2.82 -19.09 -18.45
N TRP A 119 -2.23 -18.72 -17.31
CA TRP A 119 -1.02 -19.34 -16.79
C TRP A 119 -1.22 -20.03 -15.44
N MET A 120 -2.25 -19.64 -14.67
CA MET A 120 -2.42 -20.15 -13.30
C MET A 120 -2.67 -21.66 -13.23
N ARG A 121 -3.17 -22.27 -14.32
CA ARG A 121 -3.38 -23.73 -14.41
C ARG A 121 -2.10 -24.53 -14.21
N GLU A 122 -0.96 -23.92 -14.55
CA GLU A 122 0.36 -24.53 -14.49
C GLU A 122 0.96 -24.47 -13.09
N VAL A 123 0.39 -23.69 -12.17
CA VAL A 123 0.91 -23.48 -10.81
C VAL A 123 0.10 -24.28 -9.78
N PRO A 124 0.64 -25.39 -9.23
CA PRO A 124 -0.10 -26.31 -8.37
C PRO A 124 -0.80 -25.68 -7.17
N GLU A 125 -0.21 -24.63 -6.61
CA GLU A 125 -0.66 -23.95 -5.39
C GLU A 125 -1.92 -23.11 -5.61
N ILE A 126 -2.19 -22.66 -6.84
CA ILE A 126 -3.26 -21.70 -7.16
C ILE A 126 -4.19 -22.16 -8.30
N ARG A 127 -3.99 -23.36 -8.84
CA ARG A 127 -4.82 -23.95 -9.90
C ARG A 127 -6.16 -24.53 -9.43
N SER A 128 -6.53 -24.37 -8.16
CA SER A 128 -7.65 -25.08 -7.53
C SER A 128 -9.05 -24.66 -8.02
N GLY A 129 -9.16 -23.59 -8.81
CA GLY A 129 -10.47 -23.04 -9.18
C GLY A 129 -11.09 -22.16 -8.10
N GLU A 130 -10.46 -22.04 -6.94
CA GLU A 130 -10.95 -21.21 -5.85
C GLU A 130 -10.67 -19.72 -6.09
N ALA A 131 -11.57 -18.87 -5.58
CA ALA A 131 -11.37 -17.43 -5.61
C ALA A 131 -10.11 -17.02 -4.82
N LEU A 132 -9.29 -16.14 -5.38
CA LEU A 132 -8.04 -15.66 -4.80
C LEU A 132 -8.18 -14.25 -4.24
N TRP A 133 -7.34 -13.96 -3.24
CA TRP A 133 -7.17 -12.60 -2.74
C TRP A 133 -6.30 -11.80 -3.71
N HIS A 134 -6.88 -10.75 -4.27
CA HIS A 134 -6.20 -9.75 -5.09
C HIS A 134 -5.99 -8.49 -4.27
N LEU A 135 -4.80 -7.92 -4.40
CA LEU A 135 -4.30 -6.80 -3.60
C LEU A 135 -3.31 -5.98 -4.42
N HIS A 136 -3.19 -4.68 -4.12
CA HIS A 136 -2.24 -3.82 -4.81
C HIS A 136 -0.80 -4.19 -4.42
N PRO A 137 0.05 -4.70 -5.33
CA PRO A 137 1.33 -5.30 -4.97
C PRO A 137 2.29 -4.29 -4.33
N ILE A 138 2.39 -3.08 -4.87
CA ILE A 138 3.27 -2.04 -4.32
C ILE A 138 2.83 -1.59 -2.92
N ARG A 139 1.54 -1.36 -2.69
CA ARG A 139 1.04 -0.99 -1.35
C ARG A 139 1.19 -2.11 -0.34
N PHE A 140 1.03 -3.35 -0.77
CA PHE A 140 1.30 -4.50 0.08
C PHE A 140 2.77 -4.60 0.46
N LEU A 141 3.68 -4.49 -0.52
CA LEU A 141 5.12 -4.45 -0.26
C LEU A 141 5.49 -3.29 0.64
N GLU A 142 4.92 -2.10 0.46
CA GLU A 142 5.10 -0.96 1.36
C GLU A 142 4.60 -1.25 2.78
N ALA A 143 3.48 -1.96 2.93
CA ALA A 143 2.91 -2.29 4.23
C ALA A 143 3.72 -3.35 5.01
N ILE A 144 4.37 -4.28 4.31
CA ILE A 144 5.24 -5.31 4.91
C ILE A 144 6.72 -4.92 4.89
N SER A 145 7.08 -3.87 4.17
CA SER A 145 8.43 -3.33 4.18
C SER A 145 8.74 -2.97 5.62
N GLN A 146 9.78 -3.58 6.17
CA GLN A 146 10.36 -3.08 7.40
C GLN A 146 10.65 -1.61 7.16
N LYS A 147 10.02 -0.73 7.93
CA LYS A 147 10.49 0.65 8.02
C LYS A 147 11.94 0.48 8.47
N SER A 148 12.90 0.91 7.65
CA SER A 148 14.24 1.08 8.19
C SER A 148 14.06 1.89 9.46
N ASN A 149 14.67 1.45 10.56
CA ASN A 149 14.72 2.22 11.80
C ASN A 149 15.59 3.45 11.50
N GLY A 150 15.20 4.33 10.59
CA GLY A 150 15.92 5.50 10.14
C GLY A 150 17.35 5.30 9.58
N PRO A 151 18.06 6.41 9.34
CA PRO A 151 19.41 6.46 8.80
C PRO A 151 20.54 6.08 9.79
N ILE A 152 20.28 6.00 11.11
CA ILE A 152 21.32 5.64 12.08
C ILE A 152 21.28 4.13 12.29
N THR A 153 22.37 3.43 11.99
CA THR A 153 22.45 1.96 12.18
C THR A 153 23.40 1.60 13.31
N LEU A 154 23.22 0.41 13.89
CA LEU A 154 24.16 -0.16 14.86
C LEU A 154 25.59 -0.18 14.32
N GLU A 155 25.77 -0.57 13.05
CA GLU A 155 27.08 -0.59 12.39
C GLU A 155 27.74 0.80 12.35
N MET A 156 26.96 1.86 12.12
CA MET A 156 27.46 3.24 12.16
C MET A 156 27.89 3.64 13.57
N LEU A 157 27.08 3.35 14.59
CA LEU A 157 27.42 3.67 15.98
C LEU A 157 28.64 2.86 16.45
N ARG A 158 28.77 1.60 16.03
CA ARG A 158 29.92 0.76 16.37
C ARG A 158 31.24 1.26 15.76
N LYS A 159 31.18 1.97 14.64
CA LYS A 159 32.36 2.68 14.07
C LYS A 159 32.80 3.88 14.92
N ILE A 160 31.87 4.50 15.68
CA ILE A 160 32.17 5.59 16.60
C ILE A 160 32.67 5.02 17.94
N TRP A 161 31.92 4.10 18.54
CA TRP A 161 32.26 3.43 19.80
C TRP A 161 32.77 2.02 19.56
N THR A 162 34.06 1.94 19.23
CA THR A 162 34.70 0.74 18.69
C THR A 162 34.92 -0.37 19.71
N GLN A 163 34.85 -0.09 21.02
CA GLN A 163 35.20 -1.04 22.06
C GLN A 163 33.94 -1.63 22.73
N PRO A 164 33.58 -2.90 22.47
CA PRO A 164 32.39 -3.53 23.04
C PRO A 164 32.42 -3.63 24.57
N LYS A 165 33.62 -3.61 25.18
CA LYS A 165 33.77 -3.62 26.64
C LYS A 165 33.18 -2.38 27.34
N TYR A 166 33.02 -1.27 26.63
CA TYR A 166 32.48 -0.03 27.20
C TYR A 166 31.00 0.15 26.89
N VAL A 167 30.52 -0.31 25.74
CA VAL A 167 29.11 -0.25 25.36
C VAL A 167 28.72 -1.47 24.54
N SER A 168 27.67 -2.15 24.98
CA SER A 168 27.14 -3.36 24.31
C SER A 168 26.42 -3.01 23.01
N ASP A 169 26.37 -3.96 22.07
CA ASP A 169 25.59 -3.78 20.82
C ASP A 169 24.10 -3.57 21.08
N LYS A 170 23.57 -4.21 22.13
CA LYS A 170 22.18 -4.02 22.56
C LYS A 170 21.89 -2.57 22.91
N THR A 171 22.75 -1.95 23.72
CA THR A 171 22.61 -0.54 24.11
C THR A 171 22.73 0.39 22.91
N LEU A 172 23.69 0.14 22.00
CA LEU A 172 23.81 0.95 20.78
C LEU A 172 22.60 0.78 19.85
N GLN A 173 22.01 -0.41 19.78
CA GLN A 173 20.79 -0.64 19.00
C GLN A 173 19.60 0.11 19.61
N GLU A 174 19.42 0.08 20.92
CA GLU A 174 18.38 0.85 21.62
C GLU A 174 18.52 2.35 21.34
N VAL A 175 19.75 2.88 21.40
CA VAL A 175 20.05 4.28 21.06
C VAL A 175 19.74 4.60 19.60
N ALA A 176 20.11 3.72 18.67
CA ALA A 176 19.75 3.90 17.26
C ALA A 176 18.23 3.94 17.10
N ASP A 177 17.51 3.00 17.68
CA ASP A 177 16.05 2.90 17.54
C ASP A 177 15.35 4.15 18.11
N GLU A 178 15.75 4.63 19.29
CA GLU A 178 15.22 5.85 19.90
C GLU A 178 15.50 7.09 19.06
N LEU A 179 16.73 7.28 18.59
CA LEU A 179 17.09 8.44 17.79
C LEU A 179 16.32 8.45 16.46
N ASN A 180 16.26 7.30 15.79
CA ASN A 180 15.57 7.18 14.51
C ASN A 180 14.05 7.36 14.62
N ALA A 181 13.44 6.95 15.73
CA ALA A 181 12.03 7.21 16.01
C ALA A 181 11.72 8.71 16.16
N ASN A 182 12.71 9.52 16.55
CA ASN A 182 12.53 10.93 16.92
C ASN A 182 13.16 11.94 15.93
N LEU A 183 13.79 11.51 14.83
CA LEU A 183 14.49 12.44 13.92
C LEU A 183 13.60 13.59 13.45
N THR A 184 12.38 13.28 12.99
CA THR A 184 11.41 14.29 12.52
C THR A 184 11.04 15.27 13.62
N LEU A 185 10.78 14.77 14.84
CA LEU A 185 10.39 15.58 16.00
C LEU A 185 11.52 16.54 16.41
N CYS A 186 12.76 16.04 16.42
CA CYS A 186 13.95 16.80 16.77
C CYS A 186 14.49 17.65 15.61
N ASN A 187 13.82 17.65 14.44
CA ASN A 187 14.30 18.29 13.22
C ASN A 187 15.73 17.86 12.81
N LEU A 188 16.10 16.61 13.05
CA LEU A 188 17.35 15.98 12.61
C LEU A 188 17.20 15.38 11.20
N ASN A 189 16.57 16.16 10.31
CA ASN A 189 16.05 15.68 9.02
C ASN A 189 17.06 15.84 7.87
N SER A 190 18.25 16.36 8.16
CA SER A 190 19.32 16.56 7.18
C SER A 190 20.62 15.92 7.66
N LYS A 191 21.44 15.47 6.70
CA LYS A 191 22.74 14.86 7.00
C LYS A 191 23.62 15.77 7.86
N ASN A 192 23.68 17.07 7.55
CA ASN A 192 24.49 18.02 8.31
C ASN A 192 24.03 18.14 9.77
N ARG A 193 22.72 18.26 10.02
CA ARG A 193 22.19 18.33 11.39
C ARG A 193 22.47 17.05 12.17
N LEU A 194 22.29 15.90 11.51
CA LEU A 194 22.60 14.60 12.11
C LEU A 194 24.09 14.48 12.46
N TYR A 195 24.99 14.90 11.58
CA TYR A 195 26.43 14.86 11.83
C TYR A 195 26.84 15.79 12.97
N HIS A 196 26.33 17.02 13.00
CA HIS A 196 26.60 17.95 14.11
C HIS A 196 26.08 17.42 15.44
N PHE A 197 24.86 16.89 15.46
CA PHE A 197 24.28 16.29 16.66
C PHE A 197 25.12 15.12 17.16
N MET A 198 25.50 14.18 16.28
CA MET A 198 26.32 13.03 16.67
C MET A 198 27.73 13.42 17.12
N ALA A 199 28.33 14.45 16.50
CA ALA A 199 29.61 14.97 16.96
C ALA A 199 29.52 15.55 18.38
N GLN A 200 28.44 16.27 18.68
CA GLN A 200 28.20 16.79 20.02
C GLN A 200 27.94 15.66 21.02
N VAL A 201 27.10 14.67 20.69
CA VAL A 201 26.90 13.48 21.52
C VAL A 201 28.24 12.82 21.85
N PHE A 202 29.09 12.59 20.85
CA PHE A 202 30.41 12.01 21.07
C PHE A 202 31.29 12.84 22.00
N GLN A 203 31.24 14.17 21.89
CA GLN A 203 31.98 15.06 22.78
C GLN A 203 31.52 14.95 24.24
N GLU A 204 30.21 14.81 24.48
CA GLU A 204 29.61 14.71 25.82
C GLU A 204 29.85 13.33 26.46
N VAL A 205 29.57 12.24 25.74
CA VAL A 205 29.71 10.87 26.31
C VAL A 205 31.12 10.31 26.20
N GLY A 206 31.95 10.93 25.35
CA GLY A 206 33.32 10.51 25.08
C GLY A 206 33.45 9.16 24.36
N PRO A 207 34.70 8.70 24.15
CA PRO A 207 34.99 7.45 23.44
C PRO A 207 34.55 6.18 24.19
N ASN A 208 34.25 6.29 25.49
CA ASN A 208 33.82 5.18 26.34
C ASN A 208 32.32 5.15 26.58
N PHE A 209 31.53 6.00 25.89
CA PHE A 209 30.07 6.06 26.01
C PHE A 209 29.57 6.23 27.46
N ARG A 210 30.14 7.19 28.19
CA ARG A 210 29.75 7.47 29.58
C ARG A 210 28.47 8.30 29.61
N ILE A 211 27.39 7.70 30.09
CA ILE A 211 26.09 8.37 30.26
C ILE A 211 25.97 9.04 31.65
N VAL A 212 26.78 8.60 32.61
CA VAL A 212 26.81 9.13 33.98
C VAL A 212 28.09 9.93 34.19
N GLU A 213 27.95 11.15 34.71
CA GLU A 213 29.08 12.02 35.05
C GLU A 213 29.90 11.45 36.22
N SER A 214 31.22 11.62 36.15
CA SER A 214 32.12 11.31 37.28
C SER A 214 32.16 12.50 38.22
N PHE A 215 31.94 12.27 39.51
CA PHE A 215 32.09 13.29 40.56
C PHE A 215 33.55 13.44 41.04
N ASP A 216 34.53 12.98 40.26
CA ASP A 216 35.95 13.03 40.60
C ASP A 216 36.53 14.42 40.33
N TYR A 217 36.25 15.36 41.23
CA TYR A 217 36.85 16.69 41.18
C TYR A 217 38.24 16.68 41.82
N PRO A 218 39.25 17.29 41.17
CA PRO A 218 40.56 17.43 41.77
C PRO A 218 40.49 18.33 43.01
N PRO A 219 41.28 18.06 44.06
CA PRO A 219 41.34 18.93 45.24
C PRO A 219 41.76 20.34 44.81
N ARG A 220 41.10 21.35 45.38
CA ARG A 220 41.40 22.76 45.09
C ARG A 220 42.87 23.02 45.39
N LYS A 221 43.64 23.43 44.37
CA LYS A 221 45.02 23.86 44.56
C LYS A 221 45.01 25.05 45.52
N VAL A 222 45.64 24.88 46.68
CA VAL A 222 45.88 25.92 47.69
C VAL A 222 46.99 26.83 47.20
#